data_AF-A0A1I3D9B7-F1
#
_entry.id   AF-A0A1I3D9B7-F1
#
_cell.length_a   1.000
_cell.length_b   1.000
_cell.length_c   1.000
_cell.angle_alpha   90.00
_cell.angle_beta   90.00
_cell.angle_gamma   90.00
#
_symmetry.space_group_name_H-M   'P 1'
#
loop_
_entity.id
_entity.type
_entity.pdbx_description
1 polymer ?
#
loop_
_entity_poly.entity_id
_entity_poly.type
_entity_poly.pdbx_seq_one_letter_code
_entity_poly.pdbx_strand_id
1 'polypeptide(L)'
;MRRDPKPPHDPWRLAKFLALHAATGIVAGWVCLLILLWLDVGGLGSLVARAERSEMATVLLAIGFGTSFGFVGIAWGVLAVLPHEKD
;
A
#
# COMPACT_ATOMS: atom_id res chain seq x y z
N MET A 1 28.06 6.46 34.57
CA MET A 1 27.08 6.11 33.52
C MET A 1 27.20 4.64 33.20
N ARG A 2 26.32 3.78 33.74
CA ARG A 2 26.18 2.41 33.24
C ARG A 2 25.36 2.51 31.94
N ARG A 3 25.90 2.05 30.82
CA ARG A 3 25.11 1.87 29.60
C ARG A 3 24.32 0.60 29.80
N ASP A 4 23.00 0.72 29.94
CA ASP A 4 22.13 -0.43 29.96
C ASP A 4 22.28 -1.21 28.65
N PRO A 5 22.23 -2.56 28.65
CA PRO A 5 22.39 -3.34 27.44
C PRO A 5 21.26 -3.02 26.46
N LYS A 6 21.60 -2.64 25.23
CA LYS A 6 20.60 -2.46 24.15
C LYS A 6 19.88 -3.81 23.98
N PRO A 7 18.54 -3.85 24.04
CA PRO A 7 17.81 -5.09 23.82
C PRO A 7 18.18 -5.70 22.45
N PRO A 8 18.09 -7.04 22.29
CA PRO A 8 18.45 -7.70 21.05
C PRO A 8 17.74 -7.06 19.85
N HIS A 9 18.48 -6.82 18.77
CA HIS A 9 17.92 -6.27 17.54
C HIS A 9 16.90 -7.28 16.98
N ASP A 10 15.60 -6.98 17.05
CA ASP A 10 14.57 -7.80 16.38
C ASP A 10 14.82 -7.71 14.87
N PRO A 11 15.22 -8.81 14.20
CA PRO A 11 15.47 -8.79 12.76
C PRO A 11 14.19 -8.51 11.96
N TRP A 12 13.02 -8.68 12.57
CA TRP A 12 11.73 -8.50 11.92
C TRP A 12 11.11 -7.11 12.12
N ARG A 13 11.74 -6.22 12.92
CA ARG A 13 11.20 -4.87 13.18
C ARG A 13 11.00 -4.09 11.87
N LEU A 14 12.01 -4.08 11.01
CA LEU A 14 11.95 -3.37 9.74
C LEU A 14 10.95 -4.02 8.78
N ALA A 15 10.93 -5.36 8.71
CA ALA A 15 9.98 -6.08 7.85
C ALA A 15 8.52 -5.79 8.25
N LYS A 16 8.20 -5.80 9.56
CA LYS A 16 6.88 -5.39 10.07
C LYS A 16 6.55 -3.95 9.73
N PHE A 17 7.52 -3.04 9.91
CA PHE A 17 7.35 -1.62 9.60
C PHE A 17 7.02 -1.41 8.11
N LEU A 18 7.80 -2.01 7.21
CA LEU A 18 7.55 -1.97 5.77
C LEU A 18 6.19 -2.60 5.42
N ALA A 19 5.88 -3.77 5.98
CA ALA A 19 4.62 -4.48 5.69
C ALA A 19 3.38 -3.68 6.10
N LEU A 20 3.42 -3.00 7.26
CA LEU A 20 2.33 -2.13 7.71
C LEU A 20 2.13 -0.95 6.75
N HIS A 21 3.21 -0.30 6.34
CA HIS A 21 3.13 0.83 5.41
C HIS A 21 2.75 0.41 3.98
N ALA A 22 3.19 -0.78 3.54
CA ALA A 22 2.74 -1.36 2.29
C ALA A 22 1.24 -1.64 2.32
N ALA A 23 0.74 -2.22 3.42
CA ALA A 23 -0.68 -2.52 3.60
C ALA A 23 -1.54 -1.26 3.61
N THR A 24 -1.12 -0.18 4.29
CA THR A 24 -1.84 1.10 4.26
C THR A 24 -1.86 1.70 2.85
N GLY A 25 -0.75 1.61 2.12
CA GLY A 25 -0.68 1.97 0.71
C GLY A 25 -1.66 1.18 -0.15
N ILE A 26 -1.65 -0.16 -0.07
CA ILE A 26 -2.55 -1.04 -0.83
C ILE A 26 -4.01 -0.67 -0.60
N VAL A 27 -4.42 -0.50 0.67
CA VAL A 27 -5.79 -0.13 1.03
C VAL A 27 -6.15 1.23 0.43
N ALA A 28 -5.27 2.22 0.51
CA ALA A 28 -5.50 3.53 -0.12
C ALA A 28 -5.64 3.42 -1.65
N GLY A 29 -4.83 2.57 -2.30
CA GLY A 29 -4.93 2.29 -3.73
C GLY A 29 -6.26 1.66 -4.13
N TRP A 30 -6.78 0.73 -3.33
CA TRP A 30 -8.10 0.12 -3.58
C TRP A 30 -9.24 1.09 -3.34
N VAL A 31 -9.16 1.94 -2.30
CA VAL A 31 -10.13 3.02 -2.10
C VAL A 31 -10.13 3.97 -3.31
N CYS A 32 -8.95 4.35 -3.81
CA CYS A 32 -8.83 5.16 -5.01
C CYS A 32 -9.44 4.47 -6.24
N LEU A 33 -9.13 3.19 -6.47
CA LEU A 33 -9.71 2.39 -7.56
C LEU A 33 -11.24 2.35 -7.47
N LEU A 34 -11.81 2.08 -6.30
CA LEU A 34 -13.26 2.06 -6.10
C LEU A 34 -13.91 3.40 -6.42
N ILE A 35 -13.27 4.51 -6.01
CA ILE A 35 -13.73 5.86 -6.36
C ILE A 35 -13.71 6.07 -7.87
N LEU A 36 -12.62 5.68 -8.55
CA LEU A 36 -12.49 5.81 -10.01
C LEU A 36 -13.53 5.01 -10.78
N LEU A 37 -13.79 3.77 -10.34
CA LEU A 37 -14.82 2.92 -10.94
C LEU A 37 -16.23 3.45 -10.67
N TRP A 38 -16.50 3.92 -9.45
CA TRP A 38 -17.82 4.41 -9.06
C TRP A 38 -18.19 5.72 -9.75
N LEU A 39 -17.22 6.64 -9.87
CA LEU A 39 -17.41 7.90 -10.59
C LEU A 39 -17.29 7.76 -12.11
N ASP A 40 -17.03 6.54 -12.59
CA ASP A 40 -16.79 6.21 -14.00
C ASP A 40 -15.78 7.18 -14.66
N VAL A 41 -14.68 7.46 -13.98
CA VAL A 41 -13.69 8.46 -14.42
C VAL A 41 -13.10 8.02 -15.76
N GLY A 42 -13.30 8.83 -16.80
CA GLY A 42 -12.85 8.52 -18.15
C GLY A 42 -13.52 7.28 -18.77
N GLY A 43 -14.66 6.83 -18.24
CA GLY A 43 -15.36 5.62 -18.70
C GLY A 43 -14.77 4.31 -18.16
N LEU A 44 -13.90 4.37 -17.14
CA LEU A 44 -13.21 3.19 -16.60
C LEU A 44 -14.18 2.15 -16.01
N GLY A 45 -15.18 2.58 -15.24
CA GLY A 45 -16.18 1.69 -14.65
C GLY A 45 -17.03 1.02 -15.72
N SER A 46 -17.49 1.79 -16.70
CA SER A 46 -18.20 1.30 -17.88
C SER A 46 -17.37 0.32 -18.70
N LEU A 47 -16.07 0.57 -18.85
CA LEU A 47 -15.15 -0.31 -19.57
C LEU A 47 -14.99 -1.66 -18.87
N VAL A 48 -14.78 -1.64 -17.55
CA VAL A 48 -14.68 -2.86 -16.73
C VAL A 48 -15.98 -3.64 -16.75
N ALA A 49 -17.13 -2.97 -16.66
CA ALA A 49 -18.45 -3.61 -16.67
C ALA A 49 -18.79 -4.27 -18.02
N ARG A 50 -18.24 -3.75 -19.13
CA ARG A 50 -18.44 -4.31 -20.48
C ARG A 50 -17.46 -5.40 -20.86
N ALA A 51 -16.40 -5.62 -20.07
CA ALA A 51 -15.43 -6.66 -20.34
C ALA A 51 -16.08 -8.06 -20.24
N GLU A 52 -15.71 -8.97 -21.15
CA GLU A 52 -16.21 -10.36 -21.14
C GLU A 52 -15.96 -11.07 -19.79
N ARG A 53 -14.89 -10.68 -19.09
CA ARG A 53 -14.55 -11.11 -17.73
C ARG A 53 -14.29 -9.91 -16.83
N SER A 54 -15.35 -9.19 -16.47
CA SER A 54 -15.30 -8.04 -15.55
C SER A 54 -14.62 -8.37 -14.21
N GLU A 55 -14.84 -9.58 -13.68
CA GLU A 55 -14.18 -10.11 -12.48
C GLU A 55 -12.64 -10.06 -12.60
N MET A 56 -12.10 -10.61 -13.69
CA MET A 56 -10.65 -10.64 -13.93
C MET A 56 -10.09 -9.24 -14.16
N ALA A 57 -10.80 -8.40 -14.90
CA ALA A 57 -10.40 -7.00 -15.12
C ALA A 57 -10.29 -6.25 -13.78
N THR A 58 -11.26 -6.44 -12.89
CA THR A 58 -11.28 -5.83 -11.56
C THR A 58 -10.13 -6.34 -10.68
N VAL A 59 -9.87 -7.65 -10.69
CA VAL A 59 -8.73 -8.25 -9.95
C VAL A 59 -7.40 -7.70 -10.46
N LEU A 60 -7.20 -7.62 -11.78
CA LEU A 60 -5.98 -7.07 -12.37
C LEU A 60 -5.78 -5.59 -11.99
N LEU A 61 -6.85 -4.79 -12.03
CA LEU A 61 -6.80 -3.41 -11.56
C LEU A 61 -6.48 -3.32 -10.07
N ALA A 62 -7.10 -4.15 -9.23
CA ALA A 62 -6.82 -4.19 -7.80
C ALA A 62 -5.36 -4.58 -7.52
N ILE A 63 -4.79 -5.53 -8.25
CA ILE A 63 -3.37 -5.90 -8.14
C ILE A 63 -2.48 -4.73 -8.56
N GLY A 64 -2.78 -4.09 -9.70
CA GLY A 64 -2.01 -2.95 -10.21
C GLY A 64 -2.01 -1.76 -9.24
N PHE A 65 -3.21 -1.29 -8.85
CA PHE A 65 -3.37 -0.20 -7.88
C PHE A 65 -2.78 -0.55 -6.52
N GLY A 66 -3.03 -1.77 -6.03
CA GLY A 66 -2.48 -2.24 -4.77
C GLY A 66 -0.95 -2.22 -4.77
N THR A 67 -0.33 -2.71 -5.85
CA THR A 67 1.13 -2.71 -5.99
C THR A 67 1.70 -1.29 -6.06
N SER A 68 1.14 -0.43 -6.92
CA SER A 68 1.61 0.95 -7.08
C SER A 68 1.49 1.74 -5.78
N PHE A 69 0.33 1.72 -5.11
CA PHE A 69 0.15 2.45 -3.87
C PHE A 69 0.85 1.78 -2.68
N GLY A 70 1.02 0.46 -2.68
CA GLY A 70 1.84 -0.25 -1.71
C GLY A 70 3.29 0.25 -1.71
N PHE A 71 3.87 0.48 -2.90
CA PHE A 71 5.19 1.10 -3.00
C PHE A 71 5.20 2.54 -2.51
N VAL A 72 4.17 3.33 -2.80
CA VAL A 72 4.04 4.69 -2.25
C VAL A 72 3.99 4.67 -0.71
N GLY A 73 3.23 3.74 -0.13
CA GLY A 73 3.14 3.55 1.32
C GLY A 73 4.49 3.20 1.93
N ILE A 74 5.22 2.24 1.34
CA ILE A 74 6.59 1.91 1.76
C ILE A 74 7.51 3.13 1.67
N ALA A 75 7.51 3.83 0.52
CA ALA A 75 8.34 5.00 0.30
C ALA A 75 8.05 6.09 1.34
N TRP A 76 6.77 6.34 1.63
CA TRP A 76 6.36 7.25 2.70
C TRP A 76 6.89 6.80 4.07
N GLY A 77 6.71 5.53 4.41
CA GLY A 77 7.22 4.96 5.67
C GLY A 77 8.72 5.18 5.82
N VAL A 78 9.50 4.88 4.78
CA VAL A 78 10.97 4.99 4.83
C VAL A 78 11.45 6.44 4.80
N LEU A 79 10.88 7.27 3.93
CA LEU A 79 11.38 8.62 3.70
C LEU A 79 10.86 9.64 4.71
N ALA A 80 9.61 9.49 5.16
CA ALA A 80 8.96 10.46 6.03
C ALA A 80 8.85 9.99 7.48
N VAL A 81 8.59 8.70 7.72
CA VAL A 81 8.27 8.21 9.08
C VAL A 81 9.52 7.69 9.80
N LEU A 82 10.29 6.81 9.15
CA LEU A 82 11.45 6.14 9.73
C LEU A 82 12.51 7.12 10.31
N PRO A 83 12.81 8.28 9.70
CA PRO A 83 13.77 9.24 10.28
C PRO A 83 13.32 9.85 11.62
N HIS A 84 12.01 9.82 11.91
CA HIS A 84 11.42 10.37 13.13
C HIS A 84 11.09 9.29 14.17
N GLU A 85 11.25 8.01 13.84
CA GLU A 85 11.17 6.93 14.82
C GLU A 85 12.39 7.04 15.75
N LYS A 86 12.15 7.44 17.01
CA LYS A 86 13.19 7.42 18.04
C LYS A 86 13.56 5.97 18.31
N ASP A 87 14.86 5.67 18.23
CA ASP A 87 15.46 4.36 18.55
C ASP A 87 14.97 3.78 19.88
#